data_AF-A0A2I4B8W6-F1
#
_entry.id   AF-A0A2I4B8W6-F1
#
_cell.length_a   1.000
_cell.length_b   1.000
_cell.length_c   1.000
_cell.angle_alpha   90.00
_cell.angle_beta   90.00
_cell.angle_gamma   90.00
#
_symmetry.space_group_name_H-M   'P 1'
#
loop_
_entity.id
_entity.type
_entity.pdbx_description
1 polymer ?
#
loop_
_entity_poly.entity_id
_entity_poly.type
_entity_poly.pdbx_seq_one_letter_code
_entity_poly.pdbx_strand_id
1 'polypeptide(L)'
;MSQQADASRCGGVMVEFESDDTLDSRVKKARSIPGSALIYLKGPKFLIYVSGALSMWGDRMWHFAISVFLIELYGHNLLLTAVFGLVVAGSVLLLGALIGDWVDRNPRNKVAHASLFIQNISVTVCSIVLMLVFSYKQRIEEIWDGWLTVVCYTVVIILADVANLASTALTIAIQRDWIVVITGYNRGHLAGMNATMRRIDQVTNILAPLAVGQVMTLASNVVGCGFILAWNLVSLIVEFFFLSRVYRIVPALSVKPPTVETDQVYREGRERRRLDGEGNVAQPQPPTEGNCSSNVHLKDITNLPLCFRRFRWLVSTCKDGWRAYYHQPVFLAGMGLAFLYTTVLGFDCITTGYAYTQGISGSLLSLLMGVSAITGLMGTVMFTRLRKTCGLINTGIISSCLHLGCLLLCVCSVFAPGSPMDLNLLMPYLSSSSSAGRDSMASQRQKHPYPLMGGSNQPLLPDRSSIHWTNNTVLFDNVPSGTTPESYISIILLFLGVITARIGE
;
A
#
# COMPACT_ATOMS: atom_id res chain seq x y z
N MET A 1 -53.67 58.03 -48.95
CA MET A 1 -53.04 59.27 -49.46
C MET A 1 -51.53 59.07 -49.32
N SER A 2 -50.87 58.58 -50.38
CA SER A 2 -49.92 59.36 -51.24
C SER A 2 -48.54 59.48 -50.56
N GLN A 3 -47.40 59.02 -51.07
CA GLN A 3 -46.95 58.71 -52.44
C GLN A 3 -45.65 57.86 -52.39
N GLN A 4 -45.21 57.43 -53.57
CA GLN A 4 -44.27 56.36 -53.91
C GLN A 4 -42.92 56.93 -54.45
N ALA A 5 -41.88 56.07 -54.47
CA ALA A 5 -40.80 55.94 -55.47
C ALA A 5 -39.35 56.46 -55.18
N ASP A 6 -38.45 55.47 -55.11
CA ASP A 6 -37.22 55.23 -55.91
C ASP A 6 -35.86 55.96 -55.76
N ALA A 7 -34.82 55.09 -55.81
CA ALA A 7 -33.44 55.24 -56.31
C ALA A 7 -32.47 56.16 -55.51
N SER A 8 -31.17 55.90 -55.31
CA SER A 8 -30.22 54.85 -55.74
C SER A 8 -28.88 55.04 -54.98
N ARG A 9 -28.03 54.01 -55.02
CA ARG A 9 -26.74 53.77 -54.33
C ARG A 9 -25.71 54.93 -54.29
N CYS A 10 -24.97 55.02 -53.17
CA CYS A 10 -23.50 55.16 -53.20
C CYS A 10 -22.85 54.52 -51.96
N GLY A 11 -21.70 53.89 -52.17
CA GLY A 11 -21.11 52.88 -51.28
C GLY A 11 -20.48 53.40 -50.00
N GLY A 12 -20.44 52.52 -49.00
CA GLY A 12 -19.64 52.64 -47.80
C GLY A 12 -19.30 51.24 -47.29
N VAL A 13 -18.01 50.95 -47.20
CA VAL A 13 -17.45 49.74 -46.59
C VAL A 13 -17.95 49.65 -45.15
N MET A 14 -18.76 48.65 -44.82
CA MET A 14 -19.08 48.32 -43.43
C MET A 14 -17.88 47.56 -42.85
N VAL A 15 -17.03 48.29 -42.11
CA VAL A 15 -16.08 47.69 -41.17
C VAL A 15 -16.90 47.16 -40.00
N GLU A 16 -16.93 45.84 -39.85
CA GLU A 16 -17.50 45.16 -38.69
C GLU A 16 -16.64 45.52 -37.47
N PHE A 17 -17.12 46.45 -36.64
CA PHE A 17 -16.46 46.84 -35.40
C PHE A 17 -16.63 45.70 -34.39
N GLU A 18 -15.64 44.80 -34.34
CA GLU A 18 -15.50 43.85 -33.24
C GLU A 18 -15.38 44.68 -31.94
N SER A 19 -16.41 44.59 -31.09
CA SER A 19 -16.60 45.49 -29.96
C SER A 19 -15.45 45.30 -28.96
N ASP A 20 -14.72 46.38 -28.67
CA ASP A 20 -13.57 46.43 -27.76
C ASP A 20 -13.89 45.87 -26.35
N ASP A 21 -15.16 45.87 -25.96
CA ASP A 21 -15.68 45.26 -24.73
C ASP A 21 -15.58 43.71 -24.69
N THR A 22 -15.65 43.05 -25.85
CA THR A 22 -15.51 41.58 -25.93
C THR A 22 -14.05 41.13 -25.87
N LEU A 23 -13.13 41.98 -26.32
CA LEU A 23 -11.70 41.74 -26.23
C LEU A 23 -11.21 42.01 -24.79
N ASP A 24 -11.64 43.11 -24.16
CA ASP A 24 -11.28 43.45 -22.78
C ASP A 24 -11.87 42.47 -21.75
N SER A 25 -13.07 41.93 -21.98
CA SER A 25 -13.65 40.87 -21.14
C SER A 25 -12.95 39.51 -21.30
N ARG A 26 -12.49 39.14 -22.51
CA ARG A 26 -11.63 37.96 -22.72
C ARG A 26 -10.25 38.15 -22.11
N VAL A 27 -9.67 39.34 -22.20
CA VAL A 27 -8.36 39.68 -21.60
C VAL A 27 -8.44 39.72 -20.07
N LYS A 28 -9.53 40.24 -19.48
CA LYS A 28 -9.80 40.17 -18.03
C LYS A 28 -10.05 38.73 -17.57
N LYS A 29 -10.78 37.92 -18.33
CA LYS A 29 -10.98 36.49 -18.02
C LYS A 29 -9.64 35.74 -18.11
N ALA A 30 -8.84 35.98 -19.14
CA ALA A 30 -7.49 35.42 -19.32
C ALA A 30 -6.49 35.89 -18.25
N ARG A 31 -6.60 37.11 -17.70
CA ARG A 31 -5.81 37.59 -16.55
C ARG A 31 -6.31 37.08 -15.19
N SER A 32 -7.60 36.73 -15.06
CA SER A 32 -8.17 36.16 -13.82
C SER A 32 -7.86 34.67 -13.64
N ILE A 33 -7.65 33.93 -14.74
CA ILE A 33 -7.33 32.50 -14.76
C ILE A 33 -5.96 32.18 -14.11
N PRO A 34 -4.84 32.90 -14.39
CA PRO A 34 -3.58 32.64 -13.71
C PRO A 34 -3.66 32.99 -12.22
N GLY A 35 -4.47 33.98 -11.84
CA GLY A 35 -4.75 34.30 -10.44
C GLY A 35 -5.45 33.15 -9.70
N SER A 36 -6.56 32.66 -10.23
CA SER A 36 -7.30 31.51 -9.66
C SER A 36 -6.50 30.21 -9.65
N ALA A 37 -5.74 29.93 -10.72
CA ALA A 37 -4.86 28.76 -10.78
C ALA A 37 -3.72 28.87 -9.76
N LEU A 38 -3.08 30.04 -9.64
CA LEU A 38 -2.01 30.26 -8.65
C LEU A 38 -2.52 30.20 -7.20
N ILE A 39 -3.74 30.68 -6.95
CA ILE A 39 -4.41 30.56 -5.65
C ILE A 39 -4.69 29.09 -5.33
N TYR A 40 -5.15 28.30 -6.31
CA TYR A 40 -5.35 26.86 -6.13
C TYR A 40 -4.04 26.11 -5.90
N LEU A 41 -2.98 26.42 -6.67
CA LEU A 41 -1.65 25.83 -6.52
C LEU A 41 -1.00 26.17 -5.17
N LYS A 42 -1.29 27.36 -4.62
CA LYS A 42 -0.87 27.75 -3.26
C LYS A 42 -1.80 27.24 -2.16
N GLY A 43 -2.89 26.56 -2.51
CA GLY A 43 -3.87 26.05 -1.57
C GLY A 43 -3.32 24.88 -0.75
N PRO A 44 -3.76 24.71 0.51
CA PRO A 44 -3.25 23.66 1.40
C PRO A 44 -3.54 22.24 0.87
N LYS A 45 -4.65 22.07 0.13
CA LYS A 45 -5.03 20.79 -0.47
C LYS A 45 -4.05 20.35 -1.55
N PHE A 46 -3.70 21.27 -2.46
CA PHE A 46 -2.77 20.97 -3.54
C PHE A 46 -1.37 20.69 -3.00
N LEU A 47 -0.92 21.48 -2.01
CA LEU A 47 0.37 21.26 -1.35
C LEU A 47 0.46 19.88 -0.69
N ILE A 48 -0.61 19.42 -0.03
CA ILE A 48 -0.66 18.05 0.53
C ILE A 48 -0.65 17.00 -0.56
N TYR A 49 -1.36 17.19 -1.67
CA TYR A 49 -1.34 16.22 -2.76
C TYR A 49 0.03 16.09 -3.39
N VAL A 50 0.74 17.19 -3.64
CA VAL A 50 2.09 17.14 -4.22
C VAL A 50 3.10 16.57 -3.23
N SER A 51 3.07 17.01 -1.97
CA SER A 51 3.92 16.47 -0.92
C SER A 51 3.66 14.97 -0.70
N GLY A 52 2.39 14.56 -0.69
CA GLY A 52 1.99 13.17 -0.57
C GLY A 52 2.41 12.34 -1.79
N ALA A 53 2.28 12.89 -3.00
CA ALA A 53 2.72 12.21 -4.22
C ALA A 53 4.23 11.98 -4.24
N LEU A 54 5.02 12.97 -3.84
CA LEU A 54 6.48 12.86 -3.75
C LEU A 54 6.91 11.81 -2.72
N SER A 55 6.30 11.85 -1.53
CA SER A 55 6.57 10.91 -0.44
C SER A 55 6.18 9.47 -0.83
N MET A 56 4.96 9.26 -1.33
CA MET A 56 4.51 7.95 -1.80
C MET A 56 5.36 7.43 -2.96
N TRP A 57 5.73 8.30 -3.92
CA TRP A 57 6.63 7.91 -5.00
C TRP A 57 7.98 7.43 -4.45
N GLY A 58 8.60 8.21 -3.56
CA GLY A 58 9.87 7.85 -2.92
C GLY A 58 9.80 6.51 -2.17
N ASP A 59 8.73 6.29 -1.41
CA ASP A 59 8.52 5.05 -0.66
C ASP A 59 8.33 3.83 -1.58
N ARG A 60 7.50 3.94 -2.62
CA ARG A 60 7.30 2.84 -3.59
C ARG A 60 8.58 2.53 -4.36
N MET A 61 9.34 3.56 -4.75
CA MET A 61 10.66 3.40 -5.35
C MET A 61 11.60 2.65 -4.39
N TRP A 62 11.68 3.09 -3.13
CA TRP A 62 12.57 2.52 -2.13
C TRP A 62 12.27 1.05 -1.84
N HIS A 63 11.01 0.70 -1.58
CA HIS A 63 10.61 -0.68 -1.30
C HIS A 63 10.90 -1.64 -2.45
N PHE A 64 10.70 -1.19 -3.68
CA PHE A 64 11.06 -1.99 -4.85
C PHE A 64 12.59 -2.15 -4.95
N ALA A 65 13.33 -1.05 -4.86
CA ALA A 65 14.78 -1.04 -5.01
C ALA A 65 15.48 -1.91 -3.97
N ILE A 66 15.15 -1.74 -2.68
CA ILE A 66 15.76 -2.52 -1.60
C ILE A 66 15.52 -4.01 -1.79
N SER A 67 14.34 -4.40 -2.29
CA SER A 67 14.02 -5.80 -2.57
C SER A 67 14.93 -6.37 -3.68
N VAL A 68 15.16 -5.61 -4.75
CA VAL A 68 16.07 -6.02 -5.85
C VAL A 68 17.52 -6.04 -5.38
N PHE A 69 17.96 -5.03 -4.63
CA PHE A 69 19.32 -4.95 -4.11
C PHE A 69 19.65 -6.14 -3.19
N LEU A 70 18.73 -6.52 -2.29
CA LEU A 70 18.95 -7.66 -1.39
C LEU A 70 19.09 -9.00 -2.14
N ILE A 71 18.37 -9.19 -3.25
CA ILE A 71 18.46 -10.39 -4.09
C ILE A 71 19.83 -10.47 -4.76
N GLU A 72 20.32 -9.35 -5.28
CA GLU A 72 21.61 -9.28 -5.95
C GLU A 72 22.79 -9.41 -4.98
N LEU A 73 22.66 -8.83 -3.79
CA LEU A 73 23.68 -8.93 -2.74
C LEU A 73 23.86 -10.38 -2.26
N TYR A 74 22.75 -11.10 -2.04
CA TYR A 74 22.78 -12.47 -1.49
C TYR A 74 22.89 -13.59 -2.56
N GLY A 75 23.29 -13.24 -3.79
CA GLY A 75 23.60 -14.22 -4.84
C GLY A 75 22.37 -14.95 -5.40
N HIS A 76 21.30 -14.21 -5.72
CA HIS A 76 20.03 -14.73 -6.28
C HIS A 76 19.21 -15.64 -5.36
N ASN A 77 19.55 -15.68 -4.07
CA ASN A 77 18.76 -16.37 -3.06
C ASN A 77 17.71 -15.44 -2.44
N LEU A 78 16.46 -15.90 -2.35
CA LEU A 78 15.33 -15.13 -1.83
C LEU A 78 15.31 -15.02 -0.29
N LEU A 79 16.21 -15.71 0.40
CA LEU A 79 16.23 -15.78 1.87
C LEU A 79 16.34 -14.39 2.51
N LEU A 80 17.28 -13.56 2.03
CA LEU A 80 17.52 -12.24 2.63
C LEU A 80 16.31 -11.30 2.43
N THR A 81 15.68 -11.37 1.26
CA THR A 81 14.45 -10.63 0.95
C THR A 81 13.27 -11.12 1.80
N ALA A 82 13.17 -12.43 2.07
CA ALA A 82 12.14 -12.99 2.94
C ALA A 82 12.33 -12.55 4.40
N VAL A 83 13.57 -12.56 4.91
CA VAL A 83 13.89 -12.05 6.25
C VAL A 83 13.56 -10.56 6.36
N PHE A 84 13.92 -9.76 5.34
CA PHE A 84 13.57 -8.34 5.30
C PHE A 84 12.04 -8.13 5.37
N GLY A 85 11.26 -8.85 4.56
CA GLY A 85 9.79 -8.77 4.59
C GLY A 85 9.21 -9.14 5.96
N LEU A 86 9.76 -10.18 6.61
CA LEU A 86 9.36 -10.59 7.95
C LEU A 86 9.69 -9.52 9.00
N VAL A 87 10.88 -8.92 8.95
CA VAL A 87 11.30 -7.87 9.89
C VAL A 87 10.42 -6.64 9.74
N VAL A 88 10.17 -6.19 8.50
CA VAL A 88 9.31 -5.03 8.21
C VAL A 88 7.88 -5.25 8.67
N ALA A 89 7.30 -6.43 8.42
CA ALA A 89 5.95 -6.74 8.88
C ALA A 89 5.88 -6.85 10.42
N GLY A 90 6.87 -7.51 11.02
CA GLY A 90 6.97 -7.70 12.46
C GLY A 90 7.17 -6.38 13.22
N SER A 91 7.99 -5.48 12.69
CA SER A 91 8.27 -4.18 13.31
C SER A 91 7.03 -3.30 13.31
N VAL A 92 6.29 -3.21 12.19
CA VAL A 92 5.04 -2.44 12.10
C VAL A 92 3.98 -3.02 13.04
N LEU A 93 3.89 -4.34 13.14
CA LEU A 93 2.95 -5.01 14.04
C LEU A 93 3.27 -4.70 15.52
N LEU A 94 4.55 -4.79 15.90
CA LEU A 94 4.98 -4.60 17.30
C LEU A 94 5.03 -3.11 17.71
N LEU A 95 5.49 -2.24 16.82
CA LEU A 95 5.75 -0.83 17.10
C LEU A 95 4.64 0.10 16.60
N GLY A 96 3.69 -0.38 15.79
CA GLY A 96 2.63 0.44 15.21
C GLY A 96 1.76 1.16 16.26
N ALA A 97 1.41 0.49 17.36
CA ALA A 97 0.66 1.10 18.46
C ALA A 97 1.47 2.22 19.15
N LEU A 98 2.79 2.06 19.25
CA LEU A 98 3.69 3.04 19.86
C LEU A 98 3.88 4.26 18.98
N ILE A 99 3.98 4.04 17.68
CA ILE A 99 4.02 5.09 16.67
C ILE A 99 2.71 5.89 16.73
N GLY A 100 1.56 5.21 16.82
CA GLY A 100 0.26 5.85 17.01
C GLY A 100 0.20 6.75 18.25
N ASP A 101 0.54 6.20 19.43
CA ASP A 101 0.56 6.98 20.68
C ASP A 101 1.56 8.15 20.62
N TRP A 102 2.72 7.96 19.99
CA TRP A 102 3.70 9.02 19.79
C TRP A 102 3.16 10.14 18.87
N VAL A 103 2.48 9.79 17.78
CA VAL A 103 1.79 10.73 16.88
C VAL A 103 0.70 11.50 17.64
N ASP A 104 -0.05 10.80 18.51
CA ASP A 104 -1.18 11.35 19.26
C ASP A 104 -0.76 12.19 20.47
N ARG A 105 0.44 11.98 21.04
CA ARG A 105 0.93 12.76 22.18
C ARG A 105 1.67 14.03 21.79
N ASN A 106 2.37 14.00 20.66
CA ASN A 106 3.23 15.11 20.24
C ASN A 106 2.48 16.13 19.35
N PRO A 107 2.94 17.38 19.28
CA PRO A 107 2.33 18.38 18.42
C PRO A 107 2.51 17.99 16.94
N ARG A 108 1.43 18.15 16.16
CA ARG A 108 1.30 17.70 14.76
C ARG A 108 2.50 18.06 13.88
N ASN A 109 3.00 19.28 14.00
CA ASN A 109 4.12 19.76 13.20
C ASN A 109 5.44 19.04 13.54
N LYS A 110 5.70 18.83 14.85
CA LYS A 110 6.94 18.15 15.28
C LYS A 110 6.92 16.68 14.86
N VAL A 111 5.77 16.02 14.95
CA VAL A 111 5.58 14.64 14.50
C VAL A 111 5.88 14.52 13.02
N ALA A 112 5.19 15.31 12.18
CA ALA A 112 5.37 15.24 10.73
C ALA A 112 6.83 15.50 10.31
N HIS A 113 7.46 16.56 10.83
CA HIS A 113 8.86 16.84 10.52
C HIS A 113 9.82 15.78 11.07
N ALA A 114 9.63 15.31 12.30
CA ALA A 114 10.50 14.29 12.87
C ALA A 114 10.42 12.98 12.08
N SER A 115 9.21 12.51 11.72
CA SER A 115 9.03 11.33 10.88
C SER A 115 9.71 11.48 9.52
N LEU A 116 9.51 12.61 8.84
CA LEU A 116 10.11 12.92 7.55
C LEU A 116 11.65 12.99 7.62
N PHE A 117 12.22 13.58 8.67
CA PHE A 117 13.68 13.60 8.85
C PHE A 117 14.24 12.21 9.15
N ILE A 118 13.61 11.44 10.03
CA ILE A 118 14.07 10.09 10.39
C ILE A 118 14.01 9.18 9.16
N GLN A 119 12.92 9.23 8.40
CA GLN A 119 12.76 8.50 7.14
C GLN A 119 13.86 8.87 6.14
N ASN A 120 14.06 10.15 5.87
CA ASN A 120 15.04 10.56 4.86
C ASN A 120 16.49 10.24 5.28
N ILE A 121 16.84 10.47 6.55
CA ILE A 121 18.18 10.16 7.06
C ILE A 121 18.44 8.65 6.96
N SER A 122 17.48 7.83 7.38
CA SER A 122 17.63 6.37 7.31
C SER A 122 17.75 5.86 5.87
N VAL A 123 16.93 6.34 4.93
CA VAL A 123 17.05 5.97 3.50
C VAL A 123 18.37 6.47 2.91
N THR A 124 18.80 7.68 3.25
CA THR A 124 20.08 8.25 2.75
C THR A 124 21.27 7.43 3.25
N VAL A 125 21.34 7.15 4.56
CA VAL A 125 22.42 6.33 5.13
C VAL A 125 22.38 4.92 4.56
N CYS A 126 21.19 4.31 4.44
CA CYS A 126 21.04 2.99 3.83
C CYS A 126 21.54 2.97 2.37
N SER A 127 21.19 3.99 1.58
CA SER A 127 21.64 4.12 0.18
C SER A 127 23.16 4.30 0.08
N ILE A 128 23.78 5.04 0.99
CA ILE A 128 25.25 5.19 1.04
C ILE A 128 25.92 3.84 1.37
N VAL A 129 25.39 3.13 2.37
CA VAL A 129 25.91 1.80 2.75
C VAL A 129 25.78 0.83 1.58
N LEU A 130 24.62 0.76 0.93
CA LEU A 130 24.40 -0.08 -0.26
C LEU A 130 25.36 0.27 -1.40
N MET A 131 25.54 1.56 -1.68
CA MET A 131 26.47 2.04 -2.70
C MET A 131 27.92 1.60 -2.42
N LEU A 132 28.35 1.66 -1.16
CA LEU A 132 29.68 1.17 -0.74
C LEU A 132 29.78 -0.35 -0.86
N VAL A 133 28.75 -1.09 -0.45
CA VAL A 133 28.72 -2.56 -0.54
C VAL A 133 28.77 -3.02 -2.00
N PHE A 134 28.02 -2.38 -2.91
CA PHE A 134 28.07 -2.70 -4.33
C PHE A 134 29.40 -2.31 -4.99
N SER A 135 30.02 -1.21 -4.56
CA SER A 135 31.29 -0.74 -5.13
C SER A 135 32.50 -1.56 -4.68
N TYR A 136 32.46 -2.14 -3.47
CA TYR A 136 33.60 -2.86 -2.87
C TYR A 136 33.27 -4.31 -2.49
N LYS A 137 32.27 -4.94 -3.14
CA LYS A 137 31.77 -6.28 -2.82
C LYS A 137 32.89 -7.31 -2.59
N GLN A 138 33.81 -7.44 -3.55
CA GLN A 138 34.90 -8.42 -3.49
C GLN A 138 35.85 -8.18 -2.30
N ARG A 139 36.19 -6.92 -2.00
CA ARG A 139 37.04 -6.61 -0.84
C ARG A 139 36.34 -6.84 0.49
N ILE A 140 35.04 -6.56 0.56
CA ILE A 140 34.26 -6.72 1.80
C ILE A 140 34.09 -8.21 2.13
N GLU A 141 33.94 -9.07 1.13
CA GLU A 141 33.83 -10.52 1.30
C GLU A 141 35.16 -11.15 1.77
N GLU A 142 36.30 -10.62 1.32
CA GLU A 142 37.64 -11.07 1.75
C GLU A 142 38.01 -10.57 3.15
N ILE A 143 37.42 -9.47 3.60
CA ILE A 143 37.68 -8.91 4.93
C ILE A 143 36.91 -9.70 6.00
N TRP A 144 37.65 -10.18 7.00
CA TRP A 144 37.09 -10.82 8.21
C TRP A 144 36.29 -12.09 7.93
N ASP A 145 36.75 -12.93 6.99
CA ASP A 145 36.12 -14.20 6.61
C ASP A 145 34.61 -14.07 6.30
N GLY A 146 34.20 -12.94 5.70
CA GLY A 146 32.81 -12.67 5.31
C GLY A 146 31.86 -12.22 6.44
N TRP A 147 32.31 -12.13 7.70
CA TRP A 147 31.48 -11.61 8.80
C TRP A 147 31.09 -10.14 8.60
N LEU A 148 31.97 -9.34 8.00
CA LEU A 148 31.71 -7.93 7.70
C LEU A 148 30.48 -7.78 6.79
N THR A 149 30.32 -8.69 5.83
CA THR A 149 29.17 -8.73 4.91
C THR A 149 27.86 -8.95 5.67
N VAL A 150 27.83 -9.85 6.66
CA VAL A 150 26.65 -10.10 7.51
C VAL A 150 26.29 -8.87 8.34
N VAL A 151 27.28 -8.18 8.90
CA VAL A 151 27.06 -6.93 9.64
C VAL A 151 26.48 -5.85 8.72
N CYS A 152 27.02 -5.68 7.51
CA CYS A 152 26.50 -4.74 6.52
C CYS A 152 25.03 -5.03 6.17
N TYR A 153 24.68 -6.30 5.90
CA TYR A 153 23.29 -6.68 5.61
C TYR A 153 22.36 -6.41 6.80
N THR A 154 22.82 -6.70 8.01
CA THR A 154 22.05 -6.44 9.23
C THR A 154 21.80 -4.94 9.39
N VAL A 155 22.81 -4.10 9.18
CA VAL A 155 22.69 -2.64 9.22
C VAL A 155 21.72 -2.13 8.15
N VAL A 156 21.81 -2.64 6.92
CA VAL A 156 20.89 -2.29 5.82
C VAL A 156 19.45 -2.64 6.19
N ILE A 157 19.19 -3.84 6.71
CA ILE A 157 17.84 -4.27 7.11
C ILE A 157 17.30 -3.37 8.23
N ILE A 158 18.09 -3.07 9.26
CA ILE A 158 17.67 -2.20 10.37
C ILE A 158 17.37 -0.78 9.87
N LEU A 159 18.22 -0.20 9.03
CA LEU A 159 18.00 1.14 8.48
C LEU A 159 16.76 1.19 7.59
N ALA A 160 16.55 0.18 6.75
CA ALA A 160 15.38 0.08 5.90
C ALA A 160 14.09 -0.10 6.73
N ASP A 161 14.15 -0.84 7.83
CA ASP A 161 13.02 -1.00 8.76
C ASP A 161 12.68 0.32 9.47
N VAL A 162 13.68 1.04 9.98
CA VAL A 162 13.50 2.37 10.57
C VAL A 162 12.89 3.36 9.57
N ALA A 163 13.34 3.33 8.31
CA ALA A 163 12.76 4.14 7.25
C ALA A 163 11.26 3.83 7.03
N ASN A 164 10.91 2.54 6.98
CA ASN A 164 9.54 2.10 6.79
C ASN A 164 8.62 2.50 7.97
N LEU A 165 9.10 2.37 9.21
CA LEU A 165 8.35 2.80 10.39
C LEU A 165 8.13 4.32 10.40
N ALA A 166 9.14 5.09 10.01
CA ALA A 166 9.05 6.54 9.92
C ALA A 166 8.09 6.99 8.80
N SER A 167 8.13 6.34 7.63
CA SER A 167 7.15 6.54 6.55
C SER A 167 5.71 6.24 7.03
N THR A 168 5.53 5.14 7.76
CA THR A 168 4.23 4.76 8.31
C THR A 168 3.72 5.82 9.30
N ALA A 169 4.59 6.33 10.18
CA ALA A 169 4.28 7.40 11.11
C ALA A 169 3.87 8.71 10.38
N LEU A 170 4.60 9.08 9.33
CA LEU A 170 4.30 10.25 8.50
C LEU A 170 2.95 10.10 7.81
N THR A 171 2.66 8.92 7.27
CA THR A 171 1.39 8.59 6.62
C THR A 171 0.22 8.70 7.59
N ILE A 172 0.35 8.18 8.81
CA ILE A 172 -0.68 8.32 9.85
C ILE A 172 -0.89 9.80 10.20
N ALA A 173 0.18 10.55 10.46
CA ALA A 173 0.11 11.97 10.80
C ALA A 173 -0.59 12.79 9.70
N ILE A 174 -0.25 12.58 8.44
CA ILE A 174 -0.84 13.36 7.33
C ILE A 174 -2.25 12.84 7.00
N GLN A 175 -2.39 11.56 6.66
CA GLN A 175 -3.63 11.04 6.08
C GLN A 175 -4.75 10.86 7.11
N ARG A 176 -4.42 10.47 8.35
CA ARG A 176 -5.42 10.20 9.38
C ARG A 176 -5.71 11.40 10.29
N ASP A 177 -4.77 12.32 10.44
CA ASP A 177 -4.95 13.50 11.31
C ASP A 177 -5.03 14.80 10.49
N TRP A 178 -4.00 15.19 9.72
CA TRP A 178 -4.01 16.48 9.03
C TRP A 178 -5.14 16.62 8.01
N ILE A 179 -5.35 15.60 7.18
CA ILE A 179 -6.40 15.58 6.16
C ILE A 179 -7.78 15.78 6.82
N VAL A 180 -8.04 15.10 7.95
CA VAL A 180 -9.31 15.17 8.69
C VAL A 180 -9.52 16.58 9.23
N VAL A 181 -8.50 17.19 9.83
CA VAL A 181 -8.55 18.56 10.37
C VAL A 181 -8.79 19.59 9.27
N ILE A 182 -8.12 19.45 8.12
CA ILE A 182 -8.24 20.39 6.99
C ILE A 182 -9.62 20.32 6.34
N THR A 183 -10.23 19.13 6.30
CA THR A 183 -11.60 18.98 5.78
C THR A 183 -12.68 19.39 6.77
N GLY A 184 -12.34 19.51 8.06
CA GLY A 184 -13.30 19.69 9.14
C GLY A 184 -14.36 18.58 9.17
N TYR A 185 -15.56 18.90 9.64
CA TYR A 185 -16.69 17.97 9.72
C TYR A 185 -17.37 17.64 8.38
N ASN A 186 -16.87 18.17 7.24
CA ASN A 186 -17.47 17.92 5.94
C ASN A 186 -17.07 16.54 5.39
N ARG A 187 -17.92 15.54 5.68
CA ARG A 187 -17.73 14.14 5.26
C ARG A 187 -17.58 13.96 3.75
N GLY A 188 -18.19 14.82 2.93
CA GLY A 188 -18.09 14.76 1.46
C GLY A 188 -16.73 15.22 0.95
N HIS A 189 -16.19 16.29 1.55
CA HIS A 189 -14.87 16.79 1.19
C HIS A 189 -13.73 15.85 1.65
N LEU A 190 -13.86 15.25 2.84
CA LEU A 190 -12.93 14.21 3.33
C LEU A 190 -12.91 12.98 2.41
N ALA A 191 -14.07 12.56 1.91
CA ALA A 191 -14.17 11.47 0.93
C ALA A 191 -13.38 11.75 -0.34
N GLY A 192 -13.53 12.96 -0.89
CA GLY A 192 -12.85 13.37 -2.12
C GLY A 192 -11.35 13.46 -1.95
N MET A 193 -10.88 13.95 -0.80
CA MET A 193 -9.45 14.05 -0.49
C MET A 193 -8.82 12.66 -0.32
N ASN A 194 -9.47 11.77 0.43
CA ASN A 194 -9.02 10.38 0.59
C ASN A 194 -9.02 9.62 -0.74
N ALA A 195 -10.06 9.76 -1.57
CA ALA A 195 -10.11 9.12 -2.88
C ALA A 195 -9.02 9.63 -3.82
N THR A 196 -8.70 10.92 -3.78
CA THR A 196 -7.61 11.49 -4.59
C THR A 196 -6.25 11.01 -4.11
N MET A 197 -6.03 10.93 -2.79
CA MET A 197 -4.81 10.35 -2.22
C MET A 197 -4.63 8.88 -2.63
N ARG A 198 -5.71 8.08 -2.58
CA ARG A 198 -5.71 6.68 -3.06
C ARG A 198 -5.35 6.57 -4.54
N ARG A 199 -5.88 7.45 -5.39
CA ARG A 199 -5.54 7.48 -6.82
C ARG A 199 -4.05 7.79 -7.04
N ILE A 200 -3.52 8.75 -6.29
CA ILE A 200 -2.08 9.06 -6.34
C ILE A 200 -1.28 7.83 -5.91
N ASP A 201 -1.60 7.20 -4.79
CA ASP A 201 -0.93 5.98 -4.30
C ASP A 201 -0.91 4.88 -5.37
N GLN A 202 -2.07 4.57 -5.98
CA GLN A 202 -2.17 3.59 -7.06
C GLN A 202 -1.27 3.93 -8.25
N VAL A 203 -1.28 5.17 -8.72
CA VAL A 203 -0.42 5.63 -9.83
C VAL A 203 1.06 5.49 -9.47
N THR A 204 1.45 5.93 -8.27
CA THR A 204 2.84 5.80 -7.80
C THR A 204 3.27 4.35 -7.64
N ASN A 205 2.37 3.45 -7.22
CA ASN A 205 2.68 2.04 -7.01
C ASN A 205 3.11 1.30 -8.30
N ILE A 206 2.77 1.83 -9.48
CA ILE A 206 3.16 1.26 -10.76
C ILE A 206 4.35 2.00 -11.36
N LEU A 207 4.27 3.33 -11.38
CA LEU A 207 5.24 4.16 -12.09
C LEU A 207 6.58 4.25 -11.35
N ALA A 208 6.57 4.26 -10.01
CA ALA A 208 7.79 4.39 -9.22
C ALA A 208 8.71 3.15 -9.37
N PRO A 209 8.24 1.90 -9.18
CA PRO A 209 9.04 0.71 -9.47
C PRO A 209 9.53 0.65 -10.91
N LEU A 210 8.70 1.04 -11.88
CA LEU A 210 9.09 1.09 -13.29
C LEU A 210 10.27 2.03 -13.52
N ALA A 211 10.20 3.27 -13.00
CA ALA A 211 11.25 4.25 -13.16
C ALA A 211 12.60 3.77 -12.58
N VAL A 212 12.59 3.24 -11.35
CA VAL A 212 13.80 2.70 -10.72
C VAL A 212 14.33 1.48 -11.46
N GLY A 213 13.45 0.55 -11.85
CA GLY A 213 13.83 -0.64 -12.60
C GLY A 213 14.52 -0.30 -13.92
N GLN A 214 14.04 0.72 -14.64
CA GLN A 214 14.70 1.20 -15.87
C GLN A 214 16.09 1.79 -15.56
N VAL A 215 16.22 2.60 -14.51
CA VAL A 215 17.53 3.17 -14.12
C VAL A 215 18.52 2.06 -13.75
N MET A 216 18.10 1.07 -12.97
CA MET A 216 18.96 -0.06 -12.59
C MET A 216 19.38 -0.90 -13.81
N THR A 217 18.47 -1.11 -14.77
CA THR A 217 18.73 -1.90 -15.98
C THR A 217 19.67 -1.18 -16.96
N LEU A 218 19.49 0.13 -17.14
CA LEU A 218 20.21 0.90 -18.16
C LEU A 218 21.57 1.42 -17.69
N ALA A 219 21.77 1.62 -16.38
CA ALA A 219 22.99 2.20 -15.83
C ALA A 219 23.80 1.21 -15.01
N SER A 220 23.38 0.95 -13.77
CA SER A 220 23.94 -0.06 -12.84
C SER A 220 23.20 0.02 -11.50
N ASN A 221 23.39 -0.98 -10.64
CA ASN A 221 22.83 -0.99 -9.29
C ASN A 221 23.42 0.11 -8.39
N VAL A 222 24.68 0.48 -8.60
CA VAL A 222 25.34 1.62 -7.94
C VAL A 222 24.69 2.94 -8.34
N VAL A 223 24.46 3.16 -9.64
CA VAL A 223 23.77 4.37 -10.13
C VAL A 223 22.32 4.40 -9.67
N GLY A 224 21.65 3.24 -9.59
CA GLY A 224 20.33 3.10 -8.97
C GLY A 224 20.29 3.58 -7.52
N CYS A 225 21.27 3.17 -6.69
CA CYS A 225 21.41 3.67 -5.32
C CYS A 225 21.61 5.20 -5.29
N GLY A 226 22.46 5.73 -6.18
CA GLY A 226 22.69 7.18 -6.30
C GLY A 226 21.44 7.96 -6.72
N PHE A 227 20.64 7.42 -7.64
CA PHE A 227 19.37 8.00 -8.07
C PHE A 227 18.36 8.09 -6.92
N ILE A 228 18.22 7.01 -6.14
CA ILE A 228 17.34 6.97 -4.96
C ILE A 228 17.79 7.97 -3.90
N LEU A 229 19.09 8.04 -3.63
CA LEU A 229 19.67 9.01 -2.70
C LEU A 229 19.37 10.45 -3.13
N ALA A 230 19.61 10.76 -4.40
CA ALA A 230 19.33 12.10 -4.95
C ALA A 230 17.83 12.44 -4.85
N TRP A 231 16.97 11.49 -5.20
CA TRP A 231 15.51 11.66 -5.10
C TRP A 231 15.09 11.95 -3.65
N ASN A 232 15.57 11.17 -2.69
CA ASN A 232 15.24 11.33 -1.27
C ASN A 232 15.68 12.68 -0.70
N LEU A 233 16.89 13.14 -1.05
CA LEU A 233 17.38 14.47 -0.65
C LEU A 233 16.52 15.61 -1.23
N VAL A 234 16.15 15.53 -2.51
CA VAL A 234 15.29 16.53 -3.15
C VAL A 234 13.88 16.49 -2.56
N SER A 235 13.32 15.30 -2.36
CA SER A 235 11.98 15.10 -1.79
C SER A 235 11.90 15.69 -0.39
N LEU A 236 12.91 15.47 0.45
CA LEU A 236 13.01 16.05 1.79
C LEU A 236 12.84 17.57 1.77
N ILE A 237 13.59 18.25 0.90
CA ILE A 237 13.58 19.72 0.83
C ILE A 237 12.17 20.19 0.46
N VAL A 238 11.59 19.61 -0.61
CA VAL A 238 10.27 20.02 -1.11
C VAL A 238 9.18 19.73 -0.09
N GLU A 239 9.14 18.52 0.47
CA GLU A 239 8.14 18.11 1.46
C GLU A 239 8.25 18.94 2.75
N PHE A 240 9.47 19.20 3.24
CA PHE A 240 9.68 20.04 4.42
C PHE A 240 9.07 21.43 4.23
N PHE A 241 9.33 22.07 3.07
CA PHE A 241 8.73 23.37 2.77
C PHE A 241 7.22 23.30 2.62
N PHE A 242 6.68 22.27 1.98
CA PHE A 242 5.25 22.16 1.73
C PHE A 242 4.47 21.90 3.01
N LEU A 243 4.93 20.98 3.86
CA LEU A 243 4.30 20.71 5.16
C LEU A 243 4.38 21.93 6.09
N SER A 244 5.52 22.62 6.12
CA SER A 244 5.66 23.89 6.87
C SER A 244 4.67 24.94 6.39
N ARG A 245 4.48 25.06 5.07
CA ARG A 245 3.53 26.01 4.47
C ARG A 245 2.10 25.66 4.79
N VAL A 246 1.71 24.39 4.68
CA VAL A 246 0.37 23.90 5.02
C VAL A 246 0.05 24.18 6.49
N TYR A 247 0.99 23.88 7.40
CA TYR A 247 0.83 24.15 8.82
C TYR A 247 0.61 25.64 9.12
N ARG A 248 1.33 26.53 8.43
CA ARG A 248 1.16 27.98 8.59
C ARG A 248 -0.16 28.50 7.99
N ILE A 249 -0.66 27.89 6.92
CA ILE A 249 -1.90 28.30 6.25
C ILE A 249 -3.14 27.86 7.05
N VAL A 250 -3.07 26.72 7.75
CA VAL A 250 -4.21 26.16 8.48
C VAL A 250 -3.93 26.21 10.00
N PRO A 251 -4.27 27.32 10.68
CA PRO A 251 -3.98 27.49 12.11
C PRO A 251 -4.71 26.46 12.98
N ALA A 252 -5.81 25.87 12.51
CA ALA A 252 -6.51 24.77 13.18
C ALA A 252 -5.62 23.52 13.41
N LEU A 253 -4.53 23.35 12.65
CA LEU A 253 -3.55 22.28 12.90
C LEU A 253 -2.72 22.50 14.17
N SER A 254 -2.60 23.74 14.66
CA SER A 254 -1.84 24.07 15.87
C SER A 254 -2.59 23.77 17.17
N VAL A 255 -3.91 23.64 17.10
CA VAL A 255 -4.77 23.35 18.26
C VAL A 255 -4.94 21.83 18.36
N LYS A 256 -4.31 21.22 19.35
CA LYS A 256 -4.58 19.84 19.76
C LYS A 256 -5.32 19.91 21.09
N PRO A 257 -6.55 19.36 21.22
CA PRO A 257 -7.18 19.27 22.52
C PRO A 257 -6.30 18.43 23.45
N PRO A 258 -6.10 18.84 24.71
CA PRO A 258 -5.28 18.08 25.64
C PRO A 258 -5.89 16.69 25.84
N THR A 259 -5.07 15.64 25.70
CA THR A 259 -5.46 14.22 25.82
C THR A 259 -6.18 13.92 27.14
N VAL A 260 -5.97 14.76 28.16
CA VAL A 260 -6.58 14.69 29.49
C VAL A 260 -8.09 14.94 29.45
N GLU A 261 -8.61 15.82 28.59
CA GLU A 261 -10.05 16.13 28.53
C GLU A 261 -10.85 14.99 27.88
N THR A 262 -10.28 14.25 26.92
CA THR A 262 -11.00 13.11 26.33
C THR A 262 -11.08 11.97 27.33
N ASP A 263 -10.01 11.68 28.07
CA ASP A 263 -9.99 10.63 29.09
C ASP A 263 -10.82 11.01 30.33
N GLN A 264 -10.88 12.30 30.69
CA GLN A 264 -11.79 12.84 31.70
C GLN A 264 -13.25 12.79 31.25
N VAL A 265 -13.60 13.14 30.01
CA VAL A 265 -14.98 13.04 29.51
C VAL A 265 -15.44 11.57 29.43
N TYR A 266 -14.55 10.63 29.10
CA TYR A 266 -14.86 9.20 29.17
C TYR A 266 -14.95 8.69 30.62
N ARG A 267 -14.14 9.20 31.57
CA ARG A 267 -14.23 8.88 33.00
C ARG A 267 -15.48 9.47 33.65
N GLU A 268 -15.77 10.75 33.45
CA GLU A 268 -16.96 11.45 33.94
C GLU A 268 -18.24 10.87 33.34
N GLY A 269 -18.22 10.46 32.06
CA GLY A 269 -19.33 9.73 31.45
C GLY A 269 -19.55 8.33 32.06
N ARG A 270 -18.48 7.68 32.54
CA ARG A 270 -18.54 6.39 33.23
C ARG A 270 -18.97 6.54 34.70
N GLU A 271 -18.58 7.63 35.35
CA GLU A 271 -19.02 7.98 36.71
C GLU A 271 -20.49 8.40 36.73
N ARG A 272 -20.95 9.21 35.77
CA ARG A 272 -22.40 9.52 35.61
C ARG A 272 -23.23 8.26 35.38
N ARG A 273 -22.76 7.30 34.57
CA ARG A 273 -23.45 6.01 34.38
C ARG A 273 -23.42 5.09 35.60
N ARG A 274 -22.47 5.26 36.53
CA ARG A 274 -22.47 4.53 37.82
C ARG A 274 -23.41 5.19 38.82
N LEU A 275 -23.46 6.52 38.86
CA LEU A 275 -24.36 7.29 39.71
C LEU A 275 -25.84 7.08 39.36
N ASP A 276 -26.18 6.88 38.07
CA ASP A 276 -27.55 6.54 37.65
C ASP A 276 -27.93 5.06 37.88
N GLY A 277 -26.98 4.20 38.31
CA GLY A 277 -27.16 2.75 38.46
C GLY A 277 -27.17 2.23 39.91
N GLU A 278 -26.82 3.05 40.91
CA GLU A 278 -26.81 2.69 42.33
C GLU A 278 -27.88 3.46 43.11
N GLY A 279 -29.14 3.30 42.68
CA GLY A 279 -30.30 3.61 43.50
C GLY A 279 -30.66 2.41 44.39
N ASN A 280 -30.42 2.56 45.69
CA ASN A 280 -30.80 1.68 46.82
C ASN A 280 -29.75 0.64 47.24
N VAL A 281 -28.99 0.95 48.30
CA VAL A 281 -29.03 0.26 49.61
C VAL A 281 -28.24 1.10 50.63
N ALA A 282 -28.73 1.10 51.87
CA ALA A 282 -28.49 2.03 52.97
C ALA A 282 -27.04 2.21 53.46
N GLN A 283 -26.80 3.43 53.95
CA GLN A 283 -25.68 3.88 54.79
C GLN A 283 -25.76 3.30 56.22
N PRO A 284 -24.63 3.15 56.93
CA PRO A 284 -24.43 3.96 58.13
C PRO A 284 -23.05 4.67 58.21
N GLN A 285 -23.03 5.71 59.06
CA GLN A 285 -22.07 6.79 59.28
C GLN A 285 -20.71 6.42 59.96
N PRO A 286 -19.75 7.37 60.06
CA PRO A 286 -18.32 7.14 60.37
C PRO A 286 -17.94 7.31 61.86
N PRO A 287 -16.73 6.89 62.25
CA PRO A 287 -15.86 7.74 63.09
C PRO A 287 -14.39 7.74 62.59
N THR A 288 -13.77 8.90 62.37
CA THR A 288 -12.89 9.67 63.29
C THR A 288 -11.45 9.12 63.41
N GLU A 289 -10.52 9.98 62.96
CA GLU A 289 -9.10 10.16 63.32
C GLU A 289 -8.24 8.95 63.74
N GLY A 290 -7.17 8.73 62.95
CA GLY A 290 -6.08 7.83 63.29
C GLY A 290 -4.88 8.06 62.38
N ASN A 291 -4.09 9.07 62.69
CA ASN A 291 -2.79 9.31 62.08
C ASN A 291 -1.84 8.17 62.50
N CYS A 292 -1.45 7.27 61.59
CA CYS A 292 -0.24 6.48 61.78
C CYS A 292 0.41 6.11 60.46
N SER A 293 1.65 6.58 60.35
CA SER A 293 2.62 6.30 59.30
C SER A 293 2.74 4.80 59.03
N SER A 294 2.69 4.41 57.76
CA SER A 294 3.22 3.13 57.29
C SER A 294 3.75 3.31 55.86
N ASN A 295 4.85 4.06 55.78
CA ASN A 295 5.76 4.11 54.64
C ASN A 295 6.60 2.82 54.59
N VAL A 296 6.00 1.63 54.49
CA VAL A 296 6.77 0.38 54.28
C VAL A 296 5.91 -0.67 53.56
N HIS A 297 5.74 -0.57 52.24
CA HIS A 297 5.66 -1.76 51.35
C HIS A 297 5.63 -1.42 49.85
N LEU A 298 6.64 -0.71 49.32
CA LEU A 298 6.92 -0.78 47.87
C LEU A 298 8.38 -0.42 47.56
N LYS A 299 9.34 -0.99 48.29
CA LYS A 299 10.77 -0.74 48.09
C LYS A 299 11.57 -1.94 47.55
N ASP A 300 10.90 -3.03 47.16
CA ASP A 300 11.53 -4.22 46.59
C ASP A 300 11.06 -4.55 45.17
N ILE A 301 11.24 -3.63 44.21
CA ILE A 301 11.46 -3.96 42.78
C ILE A 301 12.34 -2.85 42.16
N THR A 302 13.53 -2.64 42.70
CA THR A 302 14.44 -1.54 42.30
C THR A 302 15.64 -1.97 41.45
N ASN A 303 15.65 -3.17 40.85
CA ASN A 303 16.71 -3.59 39.93
C ASN A 303 16.18 -4.39 38.72
N LEU A 304 15.34 -3.76 37.89
CA LEU A 304 15.00 -4.29 36.57
C LEU A 304 15.39 -3.25 35.51
N PRO A 305 16.14 -3.62 34.45
CA PRO A 305 16.70 -2.65 33.50
C PRO A 305 15.62 -1.75 32.89
N LEU A 306 15.96 -0.46 32.67
CA LEU A 306 15.08 0.57 32.10
C LEU A 306 14.33 0.11 30.83
N CYS A 307 14.96 -0.76 30.02
CA CYS A 307 14.32 -1.40 28.86
C CYS A 307 13.14 -2.31 29.22
N PHE A 308 13.21 -3.10 30.29
CA PHE A 308 12.11 -3.97 30.72
C PHE A 308 10.93 -3.17 31.26
N ARG A 309 11.19 -2.04 31.93
CA ARG A 309 10.14 -1.14 32.40
C ARG A 309 9.46 -0.41 31.23
N ARG A 310 10.22 0.00 30.21
CA ARG A 310 9.66 0.49 28.94
C ARG A 310 8.86 -0.62 28.28
N PHE A 311 9.43 -1.78 28.01
CA PHE A 311 8.76 -2.91 27.38
C PHE A 311 7.46 -3.31 28.08
N ARG A 312 7.44 -3.40 29.42
CA ARG A 312 6.22 -3.67 30.19
C ARG A 312 5.18 -2.56 30.03
N TRP A 313 5.60 -1.30 29.99
CA TRP A 313 4.72 -0.18 29.67
C TRP A 313 4.19 -0.27 28.23
N LEU A 314 5.03 -0.61 27.25
CA LEU A 314 4.64 -0.81 25.84
C LEU A 314 3.62 -1.95 25.69
N VAL A 315 3.85 -3.08 26.36
CA VAL A 315 2.91 -4.22 26.38
C VAL A 315 1.60 -3.83 27.05
N SER A 316 1.65 -3.03 28.13
CA SER A 316 0.44 -2.49 28.76
C SER A 316 -0.33 -1.59 27.79
N THR A 317 0.34 -0.63 27.14
CA THR A 317 -0.26 0.27 26.15
C THR A 317 -0.84 -0.50 24.96
N CYS A 318 -0.13 -1.51 24.45
CA CYS A 318 -0.62 -2.36 23.37
C CYS A 318 -1.86 -3.16 23.82
N LYS A 319 -1.86 -3.72 25.03
CA LYS A 319 -3.01 -4.41 25.61
C LYS A 319 -4.21 -3.47 25.78
N ASP A 320 -3.99 -2.26 26.27
CA ASP A 320 -5.03 -1.26 26.45
C ASP A 320 -5.58 -0.77 25.10
N GLY A 321 -4.72 -0.56 24.11
CA GLY A 321 -5.09 -0.23 22.73
C GLY A 321 -5.91 -1.34 22.07
N TRP A 322 -5.49 -2.60 22.19
CA TRP A 322 -6.24 -3.76 21.70
C TRP A 322 -7.60 -3.90 22.40
N ARG A 323 -7.63 -3.69 23.72
CA ARG A 323 -8.88 -3.70 24.49
C ARG A 323 -9.82 -2.60 24.02
N ALA A 324 -9.31 -1.39 23.79
CA ALA A 324 -10.09 -0.27 23.28
C ALA A 324 -10.62 -0.56 21.88
N TYR A 325 -9.77 -1.09 20.97
CA TYR A 325 -10.16 -1.47 19.62
C TYR A 325 -11.26 -2.53 19.59
N TYR A 326 -11.18 -3.55 20.45
CA TYR A 326 -12.18 -4.61 20.55
C TYR A 326 -13.57 -4.10 20.98
N HIS A 327 -13.62 -3.03 21.79
CA HIS A 327 -14.88 -2.44 22.24
C HIS A 327 -15.48 -1.42 21.25
N GLN A 328 -14.78 -1.08 20.17
CA GLN A 328 -15.30 -0.16 19.16
C GLN A 328 -16.40 -0.83 18.32
N PRO A 329 -17.51 -0.14 18.00
CA PRO A 329 -18.59 -0.69 17.19
C PRO A 329 -18.16 -1.05 15.75
N VAL A 330 -17.03 -0.49 15.30
CA VAL A 330 -16.43 -0.73 13.97
C VAL A 330 -15.45 -1.90 13.94
N PHE A 331 -15.25 -2.61 15.04
CA PHE A 331 -14.32 -3.74 15.15
C PHE A 331 -14.53 -4.80 14.06
N LEU A 332 -15.78 -5.24 13.87
CA LEU A 332 -16.14 -6.27 12.88
C LEU A 332 -15.80 -5.84 11.44
N ALA A 333 -16.06 -4.57 11.10
CA ALA A 333 -15.71 -4.03 9.79
C ALA A 333 -14.18 -3.95 9.59
N GLY A 334 -13.45 -3.61 10.65
CA GLY A 334 -11.99 -3.62 10.64
C GLY A 334 -11.40 -5.02 10.48
N MET A 335 -11.96 -6.04 11.14
CA MET A 335 -11.58 -7.44 10.96
C MET A 335 -11.85 -7.93 9.53
N GLY A 336 -12.98 -7.54 8.93
CA GLY A 336 -13.29 -7.84 7.53
C GLY A 336 -12.23 -7.26 6.57
N LEU A 337 -11.81 -6.02 6.81
CA LEU A 337 -10.71 -5.40 6.05
C LEU A 337 -9.40 -6.18 6.22
N ALA A 338 -9.06 -6.60 7.45
CA ALA A 338 -7.85 -7.38 7.71
C ALA A 338 -7.85 -8.72 6.96
N PHE A 339 -9.00 -9.42 6.88
CA PHE A 339 -9.12 -10.65 6.11
C PHE A 339 -8.99 -10.44 4.61
N LEU A 340 -9.47 -9.32 4.07
CA LEU A 340 -9.24 -8.98 2.65
C LEU A 340 -7.74 -8.87 2.33
N TYR A 341 -6.94 -8.31 3.24
CA TYR A 341 -5.48 -8.22 3.07
C TYR A 341 -4.74 -9.57 3.16
N THR A 342 -5.39 -10.66 3.58
CA THR A 342 -4.78 -12.00 3.59
C THR A 342 -4.83 -12.72 2.24
N THR A 343 -5.45 -12.09 1.22
CA THR A 343 -5.50 -12.66 -0.11
C THR A 343 -4.11 -12.78 -0.74
N VAL A 344 -3.83 -13.94 -1.32
CA VAL A 344 -2.59 -14.21 -2.07
C VAL A 344 -2.77 -13.90 -3.56
N LEU A 345 -4.02 -13.67 -3.99
CA LEU A 345 -4.42 -13.48 -5.38
C LEU A 345 -4.15 -12.06 -5.92
N GLY A 346 -3.41 -11.23 -5.21
CA GLY A 346 -2.94 -9.93 -5.72
C GLY A 346 -1.89 -10.10 -6.83
N PHE A 347 -1.62 -9.01 -7.56
CA PHE A 347 -0.45 -8.90 -8.45
C PHE A 347 0.84 -8.75 -7.62
N ASP A 348 1.10 -9.75 -6.78
CA ASP A 348 2.24 -9.82 -5.87
C ASP A 348 3.20 -10.92 -6.33
N CYS A 349 4.33 -11.07 -5.62
CA CYS A 349 5.41 -11.98 -6.01
C CYS A 349 4.94 -13.43 -6.26
N ILE A 350 3.91 -13.90 -5.55
CA ILE A 350 3.41 -15.27 -5.64
C ILE A 350 2.60 -15.49 -6.93
N THR A 351 1.60 -14.67 -7.22
CA THR A 351 0.80 -14.78 -8.47
C THR A 351 1.65 -14.50 -9.69
N THR A 352 2.58 -13.53 -9.60
CA THR A 352 3.59 -13.26 -10.63
C THR A 352 4.50 -14.47 -10.84
N GLY A 353 5.00 -15.09 -9.76
CA GLY A 353 5.79 -16.32 -9.84
C GLY A 353 5.03 -17.47 -10.51
N TYR A 354 3.76 -17.66 -10.15
CA TYR A 354 2.88 -18.64 -10.81
C TYR A 354 2.72 -18.34 -12.30
N ALA A 355 2.47 -17.08 -12.67
CA ALA A 355 2.37 -16.64 -14.08
C ALA A 355 3.60 -17.07 -14.90
N TYR A 356 4.80 -16.86 -14.35
CA TYR A 356 6.05 -17.26 -14.98
C TYR A 356 6.19 -18.78 -15.11
N THR A 357 5.80 -19.56 -14.09
CA THR A 357 5.82 -21.03 -14.19
C THR A 357 4.87 -21.58 -15.25
N GLN A 358 3.80 -20.84 -15.57
CA GLN A 358 2.87 -21.17 -16.65
C GLN A 358 3.35 -20.69 -18.03
N GLY A 359 4.57 -20.17 -18.15
CA GLY A 359 5.16 -19.74 -19.42
C GLY A 359 4.67 -18.38 -19.92
N ILE A 360 4.03 -17.56 -19.07
CA ILE A 360 3.56 -16.22 -19.45
C ILE A 360 4.77 -15.30 -19.63
N SER A 361 4.82 -14.60 -20.76
CA SER A 361 5.90 -13.64 -21.04
C SER A 361 5.87 -12.46 -20.06
N GLY A 362 7.04 -11.96 -19.69
CA GLY A 362 7.15 -10.81 -18.78
C GLY A 362 6.47 -9.54 -19.31
N SER A 363 6.44 -9.37 -20.65
CA SER A 363 5.72 -8.26 -21.29
C SER A 363 4.21 -8.36 -21.11
N LEU A 364 3.62 -9.55 -21.30
CA LEU A 364 2.19 -9.77 -21.07
C LEU A 364 1.82 -9.55 -19.60
N LEU A 365 2.67 -10.01 -18.67
CA LEU A 365 2.45 -9.78 -17.25
C LEU A 365 2.47 -8.29 -16.89
N SER A 366 3.41 -7.52 -17.45
CA SER A 366 3.46 -6.06 -17.26
C SER A 366 2.21 -5.34 -17.79
N LEU A 367 1.67 -5.80 -18.92
CA LEU A 367 0.42 -5.30 -19.47
C LEU A 367 -0.76 -5.62 -18.55
N LEU A 368 -0.85 -6.84 -18.03
CA LEU A 368 -1.90 -7.27 -17.09
C LEU A 368 -1.85 -6.46 -15.79
N MET A 369 -0.65 -6.18 -15.26
CA MET A 369 -0.46 -5.28 -14.13
C MET A 369 -0.97 -3.87 -14.44
N GLY A 370 -0.67 -3.34 -15.62
CA GLY A 370 -1.21 -2.06 -16.09
C GLY A 370 -2.74 -2.03 -16.17
N VAL A 371 -3.36 -3.08 -16.70
CA VAL A 371 -4.84 -3.21 -16.75
C VAL A 371 -5.43 -3.32 -15.34
N SER A 372 -4.77 -4.04 -14.43
CA SER A 372 -5.18 -4.15 -13.03
C SER A 372 -5.20 -2.81 -12.32
N ALA A 373 -4.23 -1.94 -12.61
CA ALA A 373 -4.14 -0.60 -12.07
C ALA A 373 -5.26 0.32 -12.55
N ILE A 374 -5.56 0.28 -13.86
CA ILE A 374 -6.68 1.03 -14.45
C ILE A 374 -7.99 0.57 -13.79
N THR A 375 -8.11 -0.73 -13.54
CA THR A 375 -9.28 -1.34 -12.90
C THR A 375 -9.41 -0.90 -11.43
N GLY A 376 -8.31 -0.83 -10.68
CA GLY A 376 -8.28 -0.26 -9.33
C GLY A 376 -8.60 1.23 -9.28
N LEU A 377 -8.16 2.02 -10.27
CA LEU A 377 -8.55 3.43 -10.42
C LEU A 377 -10.05 3.57 -10.70
N MET A 378 -10.61 2.69 -11.53
CA MET A 378 -12.05 2.65 -11.81
C MET A 378 -12.86 2.32 -10.55
N GLY A 379 -12.35 1.43 -9.67
CA GLY A 379 -12.91 1.17 -8.34
C GLY A 379 -13.05 2.45 -7.50
N THR A 380 -12.06 3.35 -7.52
CA THR A 380 -12.16 4.63 -6.78
C THR A 380 -13.27 5.55 -7.30
N VAL A 381 -13.50 5.57 -8.63
CA VAL A 381 -14.58 6.34 -9.24
C VAL A 381 -15.92 5.72 -8.89
N MET A 382 -16.05 4.39 -9.01
CA MET A 382 -17.25 3.66 -8.62
C MET A 382 -17.58 3.90 -7.14
N PHE A 383 -16.61 3.82 -6.24
CA PHE A 383 -16.81 4.12 -4.82
C PHE A 383 -17.42 5.51 -4.59
N THR A 384 -16.89 6.56 -5.25
CA THR A 384 -17.44 7.91 -5.09
C THR A 384 -18.87 8.06 -5.62
N ARG A 385 -19.23 7.30 -6.67
CA ARG A 385 -20.58 7.30 -7.25
C ARG A 385 -21.56 6.53 -6.38
N LEU A 386 -21.22 5.28 -6.03
CA LEU A 386 -22.04 4.43 -5.17
C LEU A 386 -22.27 5.09 -3.81
N ARG A 387 -21.24 5.72 -3.23
CA ARG A 387 -21.38 6.42 -1.95
C ARG A 387 -22.37 7.58 -2.01
N LYS A 388 -22.44 8.31 -3.14
CA LYS A 388 -23.38 9.43 -3.32
C LYS A 388 -24.82 8.93 -3.49
N THR A 389 -25.01 7.79 -4.15
CA THR A 389 -26.34 7.27 -4.48
C THR A 389 -26.94 6.39 -3.38
N CYS A 390 -26.14 5.51 -2.78
CA CYS A 390 -26.62 4.43 -1.92
C CYS A 390 -26.19 4.57 -0.45
N GLY A 391 -25.33 5.54 -0.12
CA GLY A 391 -24.77 5.71 1.22
C GLY A 391 -23.59 4.77 1.51
N LEU A 392 -22.90 4.99 2.65
CA LEU A 392 -21.62 4.33 2.95
C LEU A 392 -21.74 2.81 3.19
N ILE A 393 -22.73 2.38 3.99
CA ILE A 393 -22.89 0.97 4.39
C ILE A 393 -23.28 0.11 3.18
N ASN A 394 -24.27 0.56 2.41
CA ASN A 394 -24.72 -0.16 1.21
C ASN A 394 -23.63 -0.23 0.15
N THR A 395 -22.78 0.80 0.02
CA THR A 395 -21.62 0.77 -0.87
C THR A 395 -20.68 -0.39 -0.49
N GLY A 396 -20.42 -0.59 0.80
CA GLY A 396 -19.59 -1.70 1.28
C GLY A 396 -20.17 -3.08 0.95
N ILE A 397 -21.50 -3.26 1.11
CA ILE A 397 -22.18 -4.52 0.79
C ILE A 397 -22.12 -4.80 -0.72
N ILE A 398 -22.42 -3.80 -1.56
CA ILE A 398 -22.36 -3.94 -3.02
C ILE A 398 -20.94 -4.27 -3.49
N SER A 399 -19.93 -3.58 -2.94
CA SER A 399 -18.52 -3.85 -3.22
C SER A 399 -18.13 -5.27 -2.84
N SER A 400 -18.59 -5.74 -1.68
CA SER A 400 -18.32 -7.11 -1.20
C SER A 400 -18.96 -8.17 -2.10
N CYS A 401 -20.21 -7.96 -2.54
CA CYS A 401 -20.88 -8.87 -3.49
C CYS A 401 -20.17 -8.90 -4.84
N LEU A 402 -19.74 -7.74 -5.35
CA LEU A 402 -18.99 -7.65 -6.59
C LEU A 402 -17.64 -8.38 -6.49
N HIS A 403 -16.90 -8.15 -5.39
CA HIS A 403 -15.63 -8.80 -5.13
C HIS A 403 -15.78 -10.33 -5.03
N LEU A 404 -16.80 -10.82 -4.32
CA LEU A 404 -17.10 -12.25 -4.25
C LEU A 404 -17.45 -12.83 -5.63
N GLY A 405 -18.23 -12.10 -6.44
CA GLY A 405 -18.54 -12.49 -7.82
C GLY A 405 -17.29 -12.65 -8.69
N CYS A 406 -16.32 -11.74 -8.56
CA CYS A 406 -15.03 -11.83 -9.25
C CYS A 406 -14.18 -13.01 -8.75
N LEU A 407 -14.16 -13.26 -7.44
CA LEU A 407 -13.44 -14.40 -6.87
C LEU A 407 -14.04 -15.75 -7.28
N LEU A 408 -15.37 -15.82 -7.51
CA LEU A 408 -15.98 -17.03 -8.07
C LEU A 408 -15.42 -17.37 -9.45
N LEU A 409 -15.06 -16.37 -10.28
CA LEU A 409 -14.35 -16.62 -11.55
C LEU A 409 -12.97 -17.25 -11.32
N CYS A 410 -12.24 -16.80 -10.30
CA CYS A 410 -10.97 -17.42 -9.90
C CYS A 410 -11.18 -18.87 -9.43
N VAL A 411 -12.22 -19.15 -8.66
CA VAL A 411 -12.54 -20.53 -8.25
C VAL A 411 -12.89 -21.39 -9.46
N CYS A 412 -13.71 -20.90 -10.38
CA CYS A 412 -14.03 -21.59 -11.62
C CYS A 412 -12.78 -21.85 -12.47
N SER A 413 -11.79 -20.96 -12.43
CA SER A 413 -10.52 -21.12 -13.17
C SER A 413 -9.69 -22.32 -12.71
N VAL A 414 -9.78 -22.68 -11.42
CA VAL A 414 -9.09 -23.86 -10.85
C VAL A 414 -9.69 -25.17 -11.36
N PHE A 415 -10.94 -25.15 -11.83
CA PHE A 415 -11.65 -26.32 -12.34
C PHE A 415 -11.77 -26.33 -13.88
N ALA A 416 -11.26 -25.30 -14.54
CA ALA A 416 -11.35 -25.11 -15.99
C ALA A 416 -10.22 -25.85 -16.74
N PRO A 417 -10.49 -26.36 -17.95
CA PRO A 417 -9.56 -27.19 -18.72
C PRO A 417 -8.20 -26.52 -18.92
N GLY A 418 -7.13 -27.24 -18.61
CA GLY A 418 -5.75 -26.74 -18.54
C GLY A 418 -5.27 -26.41 -17.13
N SER A 419 -6.00 -26.79 -16.08
CA SER A 419 -5.57 -26.68 -14.69
C SER A 419 -5.05 -28.03 -14.16
N PRO A 420 -4.15 -28.05 -13.15
CA PRO A 420 -3.72 -29.31 -12.53
C PRO A 420 -4.87 -30.05 -11.81
N MET A 421 -6.02 -29.38 -11.60
CA MET A 421 -7.23 -29.91 -10.96
C MET A 421 -8.39 -30.02 -11.96
N ASP A 422 -8.10 -30.37 -13.22
CA ASP A 422 -9.11 -30.54 -14.26
C ASP A 422 -10.15 -31.59 -13.87
N LEU A 423 -11.42 -31.17 -13.79
CA LEU A 423 -12.56 -32.05 -13.57
C LEU A 423 -12.69 -33.11 -14.67
N ASN A 424 -12.19 -32.83 -15.87
CA ASN A 424 -12.15 -33.78 -16.99
C ASN A 424 -11.19 -34.97 -16.73
N LEU A 425 -10.18 -34.82 -15.87
CA LEU A 425 -9.32 -35.93 -15.41
C LEU A 425 -9.96 -36.74 -14.28
N LEU A 426 -10.94 -36.17 -13.57
CA LEU A 426 -11.66 -36.81 -12.45
C LEU A 426 -12.96 -37.49 -12.91
N MET A 427 -13.54 -37.05 -14.03
CA MET A 427 -14.74 -37.63 -14.64
C MET A 427 -14.63 -39.13 -15.01
N PRO A 428 -13.47 -39.67 -15.42
CA PRO A 428 -13.29 -41.12 -15.61
C PRO A 428 -13.41 -41.92 -14.31
N TYR A 429 -13.05 -41.34 -13.16
CA TYR A 429 -13.12 -42.02 -11.87
C TYR A 429 -14.52 -42.04 -11.29
N LEU A 430 -15.30 -40.96 -11.44
CA LEU A 430 -16.70 -40.91 -11.00
C LEU A 430 -17.62 -41.77 -11.88
N SER A 431 -17.37 -41.84 -13.18
CA SER A 431 -18.15 -42.67 -14.10
C SER A 431 -17.84 -44.16 -13.98
N SER A 432 -16.60 -44.55 -13.65
CA SER A 432 -16.21 -45.95 -13.46
C SER A 432 -16.79 -46.60 -12.19
N SER A 433 -17.19 -45.83 -11.17
CA SER A 433 -17.88 -46.36 -9.98
C SER A 433 -19.35 -46.69 -10.22
N SER A 434 -19.95 -46.20 -11.31
CA SER A 434 -21.37 -46.37 -11.63
C SER A 434 -21.66 -47.37 -12.75
N SER A 435 -20.64 -48.00 -13.34
CA SER A 435 -20.80 -48.97 -14.45
C SER A 435 -20.08 -50.30 -14.20
N ALA A 436 -20.02 -50.77 -12.95
CA ALA A 436 -19.66 -52.15 -12.64
C ALA A 436 -20.92 -53.03 -12.67
N GLY A 437 -21.38 -53.40 -13.88
CA GLY A 437 -22.44 -54.38 -14.03
C GLY A 437 -23.14 -54.42 -15.38
N ARG A 438 -22.48 -54.93 -16.42
CA ARG A 438 -23.01 -55.92 -17.39
C ARG A 438 -22.08 -56.13 -18.58
N ASP A 439 -21.95 -57.40 -18.94
CA ASP A 439 -21.06 -58.01 -19.92
C ASP A 439 -21.25 -57.56 -21.38
N SER A 440 -20.17 -57.53 -22.16
CA SER A 440 -19.88 -58.51 -23.24
C SER A 440 -18.96 -57.95 -24.35
N MET A 441 -18.17 -58.85 -24.93
CA MET A 441 -17.08 -58.69 -25.92
C MET A 441 -17.47 -57.99 -27.22
N ALA A 442 -16.59 -57.12 -27.76
CA ALA A 442 -15.90 -57.28 -29.06
C ALA A 442 -15.32 -55.96 -29.62
N SER A 443 -14.17 -56.10 -30.30
CA SER A 443 -13.55 -55.17 -31.27
C SER A 443 -12.60 -54.07 -30.77
N GLN A 444 -11.37 -54.52 -30.51
CA GLN A 444 -10.08 -53.96 -30.94
C GLN A 444 -10.11 -52.61 -31.73
N ARG A 445 -9.65 -51.52 -31.10
CA ARG A 445 -8.92 -50.44 -31.79
C ARG A 445 -7.85 -49.84 -30.88
N GLN A 446 -6.63 -49.84 -31.39
CA GLN A 446 -5.36 -49.51 -30.74
C GLN A 446 -5.39 -48.16 -29.98
N LYS A 447 -4.89 -48.16 -28.74
CA LYS A 447 -4.24 -47.00 -28.12
C LYS A 447 -2.91 -47.45 -27.52
N HIS A 448 -1.85 -46.80 -27.99
CA HIS A 448 -0.48 -47.04 -27.59
C HIS A 448 -0.30 -46.89 -26.07
N PRO A 449 0.37 -47.84 -25.40
CA PRO A 449 0.78 -47.71 -24.02
C PRO A 449 2.04 -46.84 -23.94
N TYR A 450 2.00 -45.77 -23.15
CA TYR A 450 3.22 -45.13 -22.65
C TYR A 450 3.44 -45.62 -21.20
N PRO A 451 4.64 -46.08 -20.85
CA PRO A 451 4.89 -46.73 -19.57
C PRO A 451 4.95 -45.70 -18.43
N LEU A 452 4.31 -46.09 -17.33
CA LEU A 452 4.40 -45.46 -16.02
C LEU A 452 5.81 -45.77 -15.45
N MET A 453 6.76 -44.86 -15.61
CA MET A 453 8.07 -44.96 -14.95
C MET A 453 8.01 -44.21 -13.62
N GLY A 454 7.84 -44.98 -12.54
CA GLY A 454 8.06 -44.50 -11.18
C GLY A 454 9.54 -44.23 -10.95
N GLY A 455 9.85 -43.04 -10.43
CA GLY A 455 11.17 -42.65 -9.95
C GLY A 455 11.07 -42.23 -8.49
N SER A 456 11.57 -43.10 -7.61
CA SER A 456 11.75 -42.88 -6.17
C SER A 456 12.72 -41.73 -5.88
N ASN A 457 12.49 -41.06 -4.75
CA ASN A 457 13.31 -40.01 -4.14
C ASN A 457 14.82 -40.33 -4.14
N GLN A 458 15.67 -39.40 -4.63
CA GLN A 458 16.62 -38.61 -3.82
C GLN A 458 17.61 -37.77 -4.68
N PRO A 459 18.24 -36.73 -4.08
CA PRO A 459 18.74 -35.54 -4.75
C PRO A 459 20.21 -35.67 -5.17
N LEU A 460 20.58 -35.00 -6.27
CA LEU A 460 21.96 -34.60 -6.55
C LEU A 460 21.90 -33.47 -7.59
N LEU A 461 22.42 -32.31 -7.19
CA LEU A 461 22.80 -31.22 -8.07
C LEU A 461 23.61 -31.77 -9.27
N PRO A 462 23.37 -31.19 -10.45
CA PRO A 462 24.50 -30.64 -11.17
C PRO A 462 24.24 -29.19 -11.57
N ASP A 463 25.22 -28.34 -11.24
CA ASP A 463 25.56 -27.04 -11.83
C ASP A 463 24.42 -26.23 -12.45
N ARG A 464 23.83 -25.33 -11.64
CA ARG A 464 23.03 -24.22 -12.16
C ARG A 464 23.94 -23.06 -12.56
N SER A 465 24.24 -23.02 -13.84
CA SER A 465 24.65 -21.83 -14.57
C SER A 465 23.63 -20.69 -14.39
N SER A 466 24.15 -19.56 -13.92
CA SER A 466 23.73 -18.18 -14.21
C SER A 466 22.33 -17.96 -14.78
N ILE A 467 21.38 -17.54 -13.93
CA ILE A 467 20.23 -16.75 -14.39
C ILE A 467 20.77 -15.33 -14.62
N HIS A 468 21.16 -15.03 -15.86
CA HIS A 468 21.63 -13.73 -16.30
C HIS A 468 20.40 -12.84 -16.61
N TRP A 469 20.20 -11.75 -15.87
CA TRP A 469 19.08 -10.80 -16.06
C TRP A 469 19.47 -9.59 -16.91
N THR A 470 20.60 -9.68 -17.62
CA THR A 470 21.10 -8.61 -18.47
C THR A 470 21.48 -9.14 -19.86
N ASN A 471 20.48 -9.31 -20.73
CA ASN A 471 20.54 -9.02 -22.17
C ASN A 471 19.20 -9.37 -22.82
N ASN A 472 18.55 -8.38 -23.44
CA ASN A 472 17.28 -8.54 -24.17
C ASN A 472 17.37 -9.36 -25.48
N THR A 473 18.38 -10.22 -25.63
CA THR A 473 18.57 -11.03 -26.84
C THR A 473 19.10 -12.44 -26.59
N VAL A 474 19.42 -12.84 -25.35
CA VAL A 474 20.02 -14.17 -25.07
C VAL A 474 19.10 -15.11 -24.28
N LEU A 475 17.94 -14.61 -23.82
CA LEU A 475 16.89 -15.45 -23.20
C LEU A 475 15.97 -16.13 -24.23
N PHE A 476 16.37 -16.14 -25.52
CA PHE A 476 15.58 -16.67 -26.63
C PHE A 476 15.96 -18.09 -27.10
N ASP A 477 17.07 -18.67 -26.63
CA ASP A 477 17.57 -19.91 -27.24
C ASP A 477 17.57 -21.18 -26.37
N ASN A 478 17.22 -21.13 -25.08
CA ASN A 478 17.35 -22.33 -24.21
C ASN A 478 16.19 -22.53 -23.22
N VAL A 479 14.95 -22.25 -23.63
CA VAL A 479 13.80 -22.92 -23.03
C VAL A 479 13.50 -24.14 -23.88
N PRO A 480 13.51 -25.36 -23.34
CA PRO A 480 12.98 -26.51 -24.06
C PRO A 480 11.57 -26.16 -24.50
N SER A 481 11.36 -26.08 -25.80
CA SER A 481 10.05 -26.03 -26.44
C SER A 481 9.33 -27.34 -26.15
N GLY A 482 8.80 -27.45 -24.93
CA GLY A 482 8.21 -28.67 -24.39
C GLY A 482 7.02 -28.32 -23.51
N THR A 483 5.83 -28.54 -24.08
CA THR A 483 4.48 -28.38 -23.51
C THR A 483 3.93 -26.95 -23.50
N THR A 484 3.46 -26.51 -24.67
CA THR A 484 2.39 -25.51 -24.75
C THR A 484 1.20 -25.99 -23.90
N PRO A 485 0.61 -25.17 -23.01
CA PRO A 485 -0.59 -25.58 -22.29
C PRO A 485 -1.72 -25.83 -23.30
N GLU A 486 -2.40 -26.98 -23.19
CA GLU A 486 -3.48 -27.37 -24.13
C GLU A 486 -4.68 -26.40 -24.10
N SER A 487 -4.76 -25.50 -23.11
CA SER A 487 -5.78 -24.47 -23.01
C SER A 487 -5.32 -23.34 -22.07
N TYR A 488 -5.37 -22.09 -22.55
CA TYR A 488 -5.14 -20.88 -21.74
C TYR A 488 -6.39 -20.42 -20.97
N ILE A 489 -7.49 -21.19 -21.01
CA ILE A 489 -8.79 -20.77 -20.46
C ILE A 489 -8.71 -20.61 -18.94
N SER A 490 -8.06 -21.55 -18.23
CA SER A 490 -7.84 -21.46 -16.77
C SER A 490 -7.05 -20.20 -16.41
N ILE A 491 -5.95 -19.94 -17.11
CA ILE A 491 -5.08 -18.78 -16.91
C ILE A 491 -5.83 -17.47 -17.17
N ILE A 492 -6.57 -17.38 -18.28
CA ILE A 492 -7.33 -16.17 -18.63
C ILE A 492 -8.43 -15.90 -17.61
N LEU A 493 -9.17 -16.93 -17.18
CA LEU A 493 -10.21 -16.79 -16.15
C LEU A 493 -9.63 -16.36 -14.80
N LEU A 494 -8.46 -16.90 -14.42
CA LEU A 494 -7.76 -16.52 -13.19
C LEU A 494 -7.35 -15.04 -13.22
N PHE A 495 -6.65 -14.60 -14.27
CA PHE A 495 -6.25 -13.19 -14.37
C PHE A 495 -7.43 -12.25 -14.55
N LEU A 496 -8.49 -12.66 -15.25
CA LEU A 496 -9.72 -11.88 -15.37
C LEU A 496 -10.40 -11.70 -14.02
N GLY A 497 -10.52 -12.76 -13.22
CA GLY A 497 -11.06 -12.69 -11.87
C GLY A 497 -10.21 -11.81 -10.95
N VAL A 498 -8.89 -11.96 -10.98
CA VAL A 498 -7.94 -11.14 -10.20
C VAL A 498 -8.02 -9.66 -10.58
N ILE A 499 -8.03 -9.33 -11.86
CA ILE A 499 -8.12 -7.95 -12.35
C ILE A 499 -9.46 -7.34 -11.95
N THR A 500 -10.56 -8.03 -12.21
CA THR A 500 -11.91 -7.50 -11.91
C THR A 500 -12.18 -7.39 -10.41
N ALA A 501 -11.59 -8.25 -9.58
CA ALA A 501 -11.69 -8.18 -8.12
C ALA A 501 -11.13 -6.86 -7.55
N ARG A 502 -10.16 -6.21 -8.23
CA ARG A 502 -9.61 -4.89 -7.86
C ARG A 502 -10.63 -3.75 -7.92
N ILE A 503 -11.78 -3.92 -8.59
CA ILE A 503 -12.87 -2.93 -8.58
C ILE A 503 -13.56 -2.92 -7.22
N GLY A 504 -13.70 -4.10 -6.60
CA GLY A 504 -14.43 -4.30 -5.35
C GLY A 504 -13.59 -4.18 -4.08
N GLU A 505 -12.25 -4.14 -4.19
CA GLU A 505 -11.29 -3.82 -3.12
C GLU A 505 -11.21 -2.31 -2.85
#